data_AF-A0A1I6TMH8-F1
#
_entry.id   AF-A0A1I6TMH8-F1
#
_cell.length_a   1.000
_cell.length_b   1.000
_cell.length_c   1.000
_cell.angle_alpha   90.00
_cell.angle_beta   90.00
_cell.angle_gamma   90.00
#
_symmetry.space_group_name_H-M   'P 1'
#
loop_
_entity.id
_entity.type
_entity.pdbx_description
1 polymer ?
#
loop_
_entity_poly.entity_id
_entity_poly.type
_entity_poly.pdbx_seq_one_letter_code
_entity_poly.pdbx_strand_id
1 'polypeptide(L)' 'MLVLTRKTNQKIMIGDNIEIELLSIEGDQVKLGISAPKDIDVNRYEIYKAIQKENSIASKRIDIKKILK' A
#
# COMPACT_ATOMS: atom_id res chain seq x y z
N MET A 1 -12.68 -4.26 9.60
CA MET A 1 -12.49 -4.83 8.25
C MET A 1 -13.87 -4.88 7.58
N LEU A 2 -14.04 -4.23 6.43
CA LEU A 2 -15.28 -4.28 5.64
C LEU A 2 -15.06 -5.24 4.46
N VAL A 3 -15.97 -6.18 4.23
CA VAL A 3 -15.86 -7.19 3.17
C VAL A 3 -16.92 -6.91 2.11
N LEU A 4 -16.47 -6.75 0.87
CA LEU A 4 -17.34 -6.46 -0.28
C LEU A 4 -17.00 -7.42 -1.42
N THR A 5 -18.02 -8.09 -1.94
CA THR A 5 -17.87 -8.91 -3.15
C THR A 5 -18.22 -8.06 -4.37
N ARG A 6 -17.33 -8.01 -5.36
CA ARG A 6 -17.50 -7.28 -6.63
C ARG A 6 -17.26 -8.21 -7.81
N LYS A 7 -17.92 -7.93 -8.94
CA LYS A 7 -17.65 -8.54 -10.24
C LYS A 7 -16.63 -7.69 -11.01
N THR A 8 -16.13 -8.20 -12.14
CA THR A 8 -15.32 -7.44 -13.09
C THR A 8 -16.04 -6.17 -13.55
N ASN A 9 -15.28 -5.11 -13.79
CA ASN A 9 -15.72 -3.74 -14.11
C ASN A 9 -16.59 -3.07 -13.03
N GLN A 10 -16.64 -3.62 -11.81
CA GLN A 10 -17.24 -2.93 -10.68
C GLN A 10 -16.20 -2.17 -9.88
N LYS A 11 -16.65 -1.06 -9.28
CA LYS A 11 -15.82 -0.10 -8.59
C LYS A 11 -16.17 -0.03 -7.10
N ILE A 12 -15.17 0.31 -6.29
CA ILE A 12 -15.25 0.59 -4.86
C ILE A 12 -14.67 1.97 -4.65
N MET A 13 -15.43 2.86 -4.01
CA MET A 13 -14.96 4.18 -3.61
C MET A 13 -14.52 4.16 -2.14
N ILE A 14 -13.39 4.79 -1.84
CA ILE A 14 -12.89 5.03 -0.48
C ILE A 14 -12.77 6.53 -0.28
N GLY A 15 -13.62 7.07 0.61
CA GLY A 15 -13.81 8.52 0.72
C GLY A 15 -14.31 9.10 -0.61
N ASP A 16 -13.81 10.28 -0.97
CA ASP A 16 -14.24 11.00 -2.17
C ASP A 16 -13.21 10.97 -3.32
N ASN A 17 -11.99 10.51 -3.04
CA ASN A 17 -10.84 10.69 -3.94
C ASN A 17 -10.17 9.38 -4.39
N ILE A 18 -10.49 8.24 -3.76
CA ILE A 18 -9.86 6.95 -4.10
C ILE A 18 -10.90 6.03 -4.73
N GLU A 19 -10.61 5.56 -5.94
CA GLU A 19 -11.42 4.59 -6.68
C GLU A 19 -10.60 3.31 -6.91
N ILE A 20 -11.19 2.16 -6.58
CA ILE A 20 -10.64 0.84 -6.85
C ILE A 20 -11.56 0.14 -7.83
N GLU A 21 -11.03 -0.28 -8.97
CA GLU A 21 -11.75 -0.99 -10.03
C GLU A 21 -11.22 -2.41 -10.18
N LEU A 22 -12.13 -3.38 -10.31
CA LEU A 22 -11.78 -4.76 -10.64
C LEU A 22 -11.68 -4.90 -12.17
N LEU A 23 -10.47 -4.93 -12.73
CA LEU A 23 -10.26 -4.96 -14.18
C LEU A 23 -10.52 -6.36 -14.76
N SER A 24 -9.89 -7.39 -14.19
CA SER A 24 -10.08 -8.77 -14.62
C SER A 24 -9.77 -9.76 -13.50
N ILE A 25 -10.28 -10.98 -13.67
CA ILE A 25 -9.96 -12.12 -12.81
C ILE A 25 -9.39 -13.19 -13.73
N GLU A 26 -8.16 -13.61 -13.47
CA GLU A 26 -7.41 -14.62 -14.23
C GLU A 26 -7.04 -15.74 -13.25
N GLY A 27 -7.92 -16.73 -13.13
CA GLY A 27 -7.79 -17.80 -12.14
C GLY A 27 -7.80 -17.23 -10.72
N ASP A 28 -6.67 -17.40 -10.02
CA ASP A 28 -6.47 -16.90 -8.66
C ASP A 28 -5.91 -15.47 -8.60
N GLN A 29 -5.55 -14.88 -9.75
CA GLN A 29 -5.04 -13.52 -9.83
C GLN A 29 -6.13 -12.53 -10.19
N VAL A 30 -6.11 -11.36 -9.55
CA VAL A 30 -7.06 -10.28 -9.81
C VAL A 30 -6.29 -9.04 -10.23
N LYS A 31 -6.67 -8.47 -11.38
CA LYS A 31 -6.16 -7.16 -11.80
C LYS A 31 -7.02 -6.08 -11.16
N LEU A 32 -6.39 -5.28 -10.31
CA LEU A 32 -7.02 -4.14 -9.64
C LEU A 32 -6.46 -2.85 -10.24
N GLY A 33 -7.34 -1.99 -10.72
CA GLY A 33 -7.04 -0.59 -11.02
C GLY A 33 -7.25 0.23 -9.76
N ILE A 34 -6.26 1.06 -9.39
CA ILE A 34 -6.38 1.99 -8.26
C ILE A 34 -6.15 3.38 -8.81
N SER A 35 -7.15 4.24 -8.69
CA SER A 35 -7.07 5.65 -9.00
C SER A 35 -7.11 6.43 -7.69
N ALA A 36 -6.05 7.17 -7.42
CA ALA A 36 -5.92 8.01 -6.23
C ALA A 36 -5.22 9.32 -6.64
N PRO A 37 -5.46 10.42 -5.91
CA PRO A 37 -4.79 11.68 -6.16
C PRO A 37 -3.29 11.59 -5.79
N LYS A 38 -2.47 12.51 -6.33
CA LYS A 38 -1.00 12.45 -6.24
C LYS A 38 -0.45 12.58 -4.83
N ASP A 39 -1.23 13.13 -3.92
CA ASP A 39 -0.93 13.25 -2.49
C ASP A 39 -1.00 11.90 -1.75
N ILE A 40 -1.59 10.87 -2.34
CA ILE A 40 -1.73 9.54 -1.74
C ILE A 40 -0.84 8.54 -2.47
N ASP A 41 0.20 8.07 -1.78
CA ASP A 41 1.07 7.02 -2.29
C ASP A 41 0.36 5.65 -2.32
N VAL A 42 0.23 5.08 -3.51
CA VAL A 42 -0.30 3.73 -3.71
C VAL A 42 0.86 2.76 -3.89
N ASN A 43 1.13 1.95 -2.86
CA ASN A 43 2.22 0.98 -2.86
C ASN A 43 1.71 -0.44 -2.71
N ARG A 44 2.46 -1.41 -3.26
CA ARG A 44 2.24 -2.82 -2.95
C ARG A 44 2.60 -3.07 -1.49
N TYR A 45 1.76 -3.82 -0.80
CA TYR A 45 1.86 -3.99 0.65
C TYR A 45 3.19 -4.62 1.10
N GLU A 46 3.68 -5.59 0.33
CA GLU A 46 4.95 -6.28 0.59
C GLU A 46 6.14 -5.33 0.52
N ILE A 47 6.13 -4.38 -0.43
CA ILE A 47 7.18 -3.38 -0.59
C ILE A 47 7.11 -2.39 0.58
N TYR A 48 5.91 -1.90 0.91
CA TYR A 48 5.71 -0.99 2.04
C TYR A 48 6.23 -1.58 3.35
N LYS A 49 5.90 -2.86 3.62
CA LYS A 49 6.34 -3.57 4.83
C LYS A 49 7.85 -3.77 4.87
N ALA A 50 8.49 -4.06 3.73
CA ALA A 50 9.94 -4.19 3.63
C ALA A 50 10.64 -2.86 3.98
N ILE A 51 10.19 -1.76 3.37
CA ILE A 51 10.75 -0.41 3.61
C ILE A 51 10.57 -0.01 5.08
N GLN A 52 9.39 -0.24 5.67
CA GLN A 52 9.14 0.11 7.07
C GLN A 52 10.06 -0.65 8.03
N LYS A 53 10.29 -1.94 7.75
CA LYS A 53 11.20 -2.79 8.53
C LYS A 53 12.64 -2.31 8.41
N GLU A 54 13.09 -1.97 7.20
CA GLU A 54 14.44 -1.50 6.94
C GLU A 54 14.72 -0.12 7.57
N ASN A 55 13.77 0.82 7.46
CA ASN A 55 13.84 2.11 8.15
C ASN A 55 13.92 1.95 9.67
N SER A 56 13.13 1.04 10.26
CA SER A 56 13.20 0.75 11.70
C SER A 56 14.56 0.20 12.14
N ILE A 57 15.22 -0.61 11.29
CA ILE A 57 16.57 -1.13 11.54
C ILE A 57 17.61 -0.02 11.40
N ALA A 58 17.49 0.84 10.39
CA ALA A 58 18.40 1.95 10.15
C ALA A 58 18.33 3.02 11.27
N SER A 59 17.12 3.37 11.73
CA SER A 59 16.93 4.32 12.84
C SER A 59 17.49 3.83 14.18
N LYS A 60 17.68 2.52 14.38
CA LYS A 60 18.34 1.97 15.57
C LYS A 60 19.86 2.06 15.55
N ARG A 61 20.49 2.39 14.42
CA ARG A 61 21.96 2.38 14.26
C ARG A 61 22.68 3.68 14.61
N ILE A 62 21.98 4.72 15.05
CA ILE A 62 22.63 5.96 15.50
C ILE A 62 22.60 6.03 17.03
N ASP A 63 23.48 5.28 17.68
CA ASP A 63 23.90 5.55 19.05
C ASP A 63 24.79 6.81 19.06
N ILE A 64 24.16 7.99 19.08
CA ILE A 64 24.83 9.30 19.16
C ILE A 64 25.79 9.38 20.37
N LYS A 65 25.57 8.54 21.40
CA LYS A 65 26.45 8.42 22.59
C LYS A 65 27.88 7.95 22.30
N LYS A 66 28.16 7.36 21.13
CA LYS A 66 29.50 6.86 20.78
C LYS A 66 30.36 7.86 20.00
N ILE A 67 29.76 8.95 19.49
CA ILE A 67 30.44 9.98 18.70
C ILE A 67 30.95 11.13 19.60
N LEU A 68 30.39 11.31 20.80
CA LEU A 68 30.71 12.41 21.72
C LEU A 68 31.47 11.96 22.99
N LYS A 69 32.33 10.95 22.91
CA LYS A 69 33.23 10.58 24.02
C LYS A 69 34.67 10.48 23.56
#